data_AF-A0AAE5XI73-F1
#
_entry.id   AF-A0AAE5XI73-F1
#
_cell.length_a   1.000
_cell.length_b   1.000
_cell.length_c   1.000
_cell.angle_alpha   90.00
_cell.angle_beta   90.00
_cell.angle_gamma   90.00
#
_symmetry.space_group_name_H-M   'P 1'
#
loop_
_entity.id
_entity.type
_entity.pdbx_description
1 polymer ?
#
loop_
_entity_poly.entity_id
_entity_poly.type
_entity_poly.pdbx_seq_one_letter_code
_entity_poly.pdbx_strand_id
1 'polypeptide(L)'
;MVIPRIRPGWLLYLLAAWAFSGHVGAAIINNNNVFQISEQMQIKAQRLIAAQNKSVDESDAPVFQDKLPNQVYAKALDAYAQIRQLMTLNNLPPIEDKQLPFQIFRPKDVYDLLEQADQGLNAILEAKSISTEAEFERPLGKSGADVYQSLWKLTNVLSVLAPPPDIGDTQKQFKLIEDELRLLARAQNLKFIEPQKNQYSDKSIRDVMLALYQDYHLLGRLQRNLEVEPTSPEAIPSGALTVLDAYDGARSVLAEIHRMKASLNIEQRSLAPSGEANASLNSLYAQAKKIHDLLISLLSGMTPAG
;
A
#
# COMPACT_ATOMS: atom_id res chain seq x y z
N MET A 1 9.58 -73.65 21.09
CA MET A 1 8.88 -72.51 20.46
C MET A 1 8.72 -71.44 21.53
N VAL A 2 9.59 -70.42 21.53
CA VAL A 2 9.63 -69.39 22.57
C VAL A 2 9.05 -68.11 21.98
N ILE A 3 7.87 -67.71 22.47
CA ILE A 3 7.22 -66.45 22.08
C ILE A 3 7.71 -65.35 23.04
N PRO A 4 8.34 -64.27 22.55
CA PRO A 4 8.78 -63.20 23.43
C PRO A 4 7.59 -62.37 23.92
N ARG A 5 7.45 -62.25 25.24
CA ARG A 5 6.53 -61.32 25.91
C ARG A 5 7.03 -59.89 25.74
N ILE A 6 6.42 -59.15 24.83
CA ILE A 6 6.64 -57.71 24.68
C ILE A 6 5.95 -57.00 25.86
N ARG A 7 6.72 -56.25 26.65
CA ARG A 7 6.19 -55.49 27.80
C ARG A 7 5.39 -54.27 27.28
N PRO A 8 4.13 -54.08 27.72
CA PRO A 8 3.22 -53.06 27.19
C PRO A 8 3.65 -51.60 27.49
N GLY A 9 4.69 -51.38 28.30
CA GLY A 9 5.18 -50.05 28.64
C GLY A 9 5.88 -49.30 27.50
N TRP A 10 6.40 -49.99 26.48
CA TRP A 10 7.14 -49.35 25.39
C TRP A 10 6.24 -48.70 24.34
N LEU A 11 5.02 -49.21 24.17
CA LEU A 11 4.01 -48.65 23.25
C LEU A 11 3.47 -47.29 23.72
N LEU A 12 3.42 -47.06 25.05
CA LEU A 12 2.99 -45.78 25.62
C LEU A 12 4.03 -44.66 25.44
N TYR A 13 5.32 -44.97 25.47
CA TYR A 13 6.38 -43.98 25.22
C TYR A 13 6.48 -43.56 23.75
N LEU A 14 6.21 -44.48 22.81
CA LEU A 14 6.18 -44.14 21.36
C LEU A 14 4.96 -43.29 20.97
N LEU A 15 3.81 -43.50 21.63
CA LEU A 15 2.62 -42.66 21.43
C LEU A 15 2.76 -41.27 22.06
N ALA A 16 3.46 -41.15 23.20
CA ALA A 16 3.76 -39.84 23.81
C ALA A 16 4.74 -39.00 22.97
N ALA A 17 5.69 -39.63 22.28
CA ALA A 17 6.62 -38.93 21.39
C ALA A 17 5.93 -38.38 20.13
N TRP A 18 4.86 -39.02 19.64
CA TRP A 18 4.07 -38.55 18.51
C TRP A 18 3.11 -37.39 18.87
N ALA A 19 2.66 -37.33 20.13
CA ALA A 19 1.79 -36.27 20.62
C ALA A 19 2.51 -34.91 20.82
N PHE A 20 3.84 -34.90 20.90
CA PHE A 20 4.65 -33.68 21.06
C PHE A 20 5.42 -33.24 19.80
N SER A 21 5.34 -33.98 18.69
CA SER A 21 5.88 -33.56 17.39
C SER A 21 4.94 -32.63 16.61
N GLY A 22 3.81 -32.23 17.20
CA GLY A 22 2.87 -31.28 16.61
C GLY A 22 3.38 -29.84 16.69
N HIS A 23 3.80 -29.32 15.52
CA HIS A 23 3.86 -27.90 15.16
C HIS A 23 5.13 -27.14 15.58
N VAL A 24 6.29 -27.61 15.11
CA VAL A 24 7.50 -26.77 15.05
C VAL A 24 7.56 -26.08 13.68
N GLY A 25 7.26 -24.78 13.68
CA GLY A 25 7.67 -23.84 12.63
C GLY A 25 6.56 -23.37 11.68
N ALA A 26 5.66 -22.51 12.15
CA ALA A 26 5.05 -21.57 11.21
C ALA A 26 6.19 -20.78 10.56
N ALA A 27 6.41 -20.95 9.25
CA ALA A 27 7.48 -20.26 8.54
C ALA A 27 7.34 -18.75 8.78
N ILE A 28 8.39 -18.10 9.29
CA ILE A 28 8.38 -16.67 9.56
C ILE A 28 8.22 -15.93 8.23
N ILE A 29 7.05 -15.32 8.03
CA ILE A 29 6.75 -14.52 6.84
C ILE A 29 7.62 -13.26 6.86
N ASN A 30 8.43 -13.11 5.82
CA ASN A 30 9.35 -11.98 5.63
C ASN A 30 9.24 -11.42 4.21
N ASN A 31 10.07 -10.43 3.86
CA ASN A 31 10.04 -9.77 2.56
C ASN A 31 10.23 -10.73 1.37
N ASN A 32 10.93 -11.86 1.54
CA ASN A 32 11.05 -12.85 0.46
C ASN A 32 9.69 -13.47 0.14
N ASN A 33 8.84 -13.73 1.15
CA ASN A 33 7.49 -14.27 0.95
C ASN A 33 6.58 -13.26 0.25
N VAL A 34 6.68 -11.98 0.62
CA VAL A 34 5.89 -10.91 0.00
C VAL A 34 6.34 -10.67 -1.45
N PHE A 35 7.64 -10.67 -1.69
CA PHE A 35 8.20 -10.60 -3.04
C PHE A 35 7.72 -11.77 -3.89
N GLN A 36 7.85 -13.00 -3.37
CA GLN A 36 7.37 -14.22 -4.02
C GLN A 36 5.91 -14.12 -4.47
N ILE A 37 4.98 -13.79 -3.56
CA ILE A 37 3.56 -13.78 -3.92
C ILE A 37 3.27 -12.67 -4.96
N SER A 38 3.95 -11.53 -4.86
CA SER A 38 3.81 -10.46 -5.86
C SER A 38 4.30 -10.85 -7.26
N GLU A 39 5.35 -11.67 -7.38
CA GLU A 39 5.81 -12.20 -8.68
C GLU A 39 4.89 -13.27 -9.22
N GLN A 40 4.38 -14.16 -8.36
CA GLN A 40 3.39 -15.15 -8.76
C GLN A 40 2.13 -14.48 -9.33
N MET A 41 1.66 -13.42 -8.68
CA MET A 41 0.53 -12.61 -9.17
C MET A 41 0.84 -11.91 -10.50
N GLN A 42 2.09 -11.47 -10.73
CA GLN A 42 2.50 -10.90 -12.02
C GLN A 42 2.41 -11.94 -13.14
N ILE A 43 2.94 -13.15 -12.93
CA ILE A 43 2.86 -14.26 -13.90
C ILE A 43 1.41 -14.57 -14.24
N LYS A 44 0.54 -14.65 -13.22
CA LYS A 44 -0.90 -14.87 -13.38
C LYS A 44 -1.58 -13.75 -14.19
N ALA A 45 -1.28 -12.50 -13.87
CA ALA A 45 -1.82 -11.35 -14.61
C ALA A 45 -1.35 -11.34 -16.07
N GLN A 46 -0.08 -11.66 -16.35
CA GLN A 46 0.46 -11.78 -17.71
C GLN A 46 -0.24 -12.88 -18.52
N ARG A 47 -0.54 -14.04 -17.91
CA ARG A 47 -1.32 -15.09 -18.59
C ARG A 47 -2.71 -14.61 -18.97
N LEU A 48 -3.37 -13.86 -18.09
CA LEU A 48 -4.68 -13.28 -18.35
C LEU A 48 -4.63 -12.24 -19.48
N ILE A 49 -3.57 -11.44 -19.55
CA ILE A 49 -3.31 -10.47 -20.63
C ILE A 49 -3.10 -11.19 -21.96
N ALA A 50 -2.26 -12.23 -21.98
CA ALA A 50 -2.01 -13.04 -23.15
C ALA A 50 -3.31 -13.70 -23.67
N ALA A 51 -4.13 -14.25 -22.77
CA ALA A 51 -5.44 -14.82 -23.12
C ALA A 51 -6.43 -13.79 -23.70
N GLN A 52 -6.24 -12.49 -23.42
CA GLN A 52 -7.03 -11.40 -23.99
C GLN A 52 -6.40 -10.76 -25.24
N ASN A 53 -5.28 -11.29 -25.74
CA ASN A 53 -4.50 -10.70 -26.84
C ASN A 53 -4.13 -9.23 -26.61
N LYS A 54 -3.87 -8.86 -25.35
CA LYS A 54 -3.37 -7.53 -24.97
C LYS A 54 -1.85 -7.58 -24.79
N SER A 55 -1.20 -6.43 -24.88
CA SER A 55 0.24 -6.29 -24.61
C SER A 55 0.48 -5.39 -23.40
N VAL A 56 1.54 -5.68 -22.64
CA VAL A 56 2.04 -4.80 -21.58
C VAL A 56 3.22 -4.02 -22.14
N ASP A 57 3.28 -2.74 -21.84
CA ASP A 57 4.50 -1.96 -22.08
C ASP A 57 5.52 -2.31 -20.99
N GLU A 58 6.63 -2.93 -21.40
CA GLU A 58 7.72 -3.30 -20.50
C GLU A 58 8.52 -2.04 -20.13
N SER A 59 8.00 -1.29 -19.16
CA SER A 59 8.73 -0.17 -18.55
C SER A 59 9.69 -0.67 -17.47
N ASP A 60 10.91 -0.16 -17.50
CA ASP A 60 11.85 -0.35 -16.42
C ASP A 60 11.29 0.30 -15.14
N ALA A 61 11.21 -0.50 -14.08
CA ALA A 61 10.73 0.00 -12.80
C ALA A 61 11.75 0.98 -12.21
N PRO A 62 11.28 2.13 -11.67
CA PRO A 62 12.15 3.05 -10.96
C PRO A 62 12.92 2.37 -9.83
N VAL A 63 14.07 2.93 -9.49
CA VAL A 63 14.83 2.48 -8.31
C VAL A 63 14.18 3.06 -7.06
N PHE A 64 13.78 2.17 -6.16
CA PHE A 64 13.25 2.52 -4.84
C PHE A 64 14.29 2.25 -3.75
N GLN A 65 14.30 3.05 -2.69
CA GLN A 65 15.20 2.90 -1.55
C GLN A 65 14.40 3.00 -0.25
N ASP A 66 14.84 2.26 0.78
CA ASP A 66 14.39 2.36 2.17
C ASP A 66 12.87 2.33 2.40
N LYS A 67 12.16 1.47 1.66
CA LYS A 67 10.70 1.34 1.80
C LYS A 67 10.32 0.66 3.10
N LEU A 68 9.53 1.37 3.90
CA LEU A 68 8.97 0.86 5.15
C LEU A 68 7.76 -0.05 4.91
N PRO A 69 7.45 -0.99 5.82
CA PRO A 69 6.32 -1.90 5.68
C PRO A 69 4.95 -1.22 5.47
N ASN A 70 4.70 -0.04 6.06
CA ASN A 70 3.46 0.72 5.86
C ASN A 70 3.32 1.23 4.41
N GLN A 71 4.43 1.64 3.79
CA GLN A 71 4.45 2.08 2.39
C GLN A 71 4.26 0.90 1.44
N VAL A 72 4.88 -0.23 1.75
CA VAL A 72 4.68 -1.48 1.01
C VAL A 72 3.23 -1.96 1.10
N TYR A 73 2.62 -1.93 2.29
CA TYR A 73 1.20 -2.26 2.46
C TYR A 73 0.30 -1.30 1.67
N ALA A 74 0.59 0.00 1.68
CA ALA A 74 -0.17 0.98 0.94
C ALA A 74 -0.13 0.72 -0.59
N LYS A 75 1.03 0.32 -1.14
CA LYS A 75 1.13 -0.11 -2.55
C LYS A 75 0.42 -1.43 -2.82
N ALA A 76 0.47 -2.37 -1.88
CA ALA A 76 -0.26 -3.65 -1.99
C ALA A 76 -1.78 -3.45 -2.04
N LEU A 77 -2.31 -2.45 -1.34
CA LEU A 77 -3.72 -2.07 -1.45
C LEU A 77 -4.12 -1.60 -2.86
N ASP A 78 -3.19 -1.03 -3.63
CA ASP A 78 -3.49 -0.59 -5.00
C ASP A 78 -3.65 -1.79 -5.92
N ALA A 79 -2.76 -2.80 -5.80
CA ALA A 79 -2.93 -4.08 -6.49
C ALA A 79 -4.22 -4.80 -6.06
N TYR A 80 -4.53 -4.78 -4.76
CA TYR A 80 -5.77 -5.32 -4.21
C TYR A 80 -7.01 -4.65 -4.83
N ALA A 81 -7.03 -3.32 -4.92
CA ALA A 81 -8.12 -2.55 -5.50
C ALA A 81 -8.28 -2.83 -7.01
N GLN A 82 -7.19 -2.92 -7.76
CA GLN A 82 -7.22 -3.28 -9.19
C GLN A 82 -7.77 -4.69 -9.40
N ILE A 83 -7.38 -5.67 -8.58
CA ILE A 83 -7.92 -7.03 -8.67
C ILE A 83 -9.41 -7.04 -8.33
N ARG A 84 -9.83 -6.33 -7.28
CA ARG A 84 -11.24 -6.17 -6.94
C ARG A 84 -12.06 -5.57 -8.09
N GLN A 85 -11.53 -4.53 -8.76
CA GLN A 85 -12.14 -3.96 -9.95
C GLN A 85 -12.18 -4.96 -11.09
N LEU A 86 -11.09 -5.70 -11.31
CA LEU A 86 -10.99 -6.72 -12.35
C LEU A 86 -12.00 -7.85 -12.16
N MET A 87 -12.29 -8.27 -10.92
CA MET A 87 -13.37 -9.23 -10.63
C MET A 87 -14.71 -8.69 -11.10
N THR A 88 -15.01 -7.42 -10.79
CA THR A 88 -16.24 -6.74 -11.25
C THR A 88 -16.33 -6.71 -12.78
N LEU A 89 -15.23 -6.36 -13.45
CA LEU A 89 -15.16 -6.34 -14.93
C LEU A 89 -15.33 -7.73 -15.56
N ASN A 90 -15.12 -8.80 -14.79
CA ASN A 90 -15.34 -10.18 -15.21
C ASN A 90 -16.65 -10.79 -14.67
N ASN A 91 -17.57 -9.96 -14.17
CA ASN A 91 -18.86 -10.36 -13.62
C ASN A 91 -18.75 -11.34 -12.43
N LEU A 92 -17.65 -11.24 -11.67
CA LEU A 92 -17.45 -11.98 -10.43
C LEU A 92 -17.77 -11.09 -9.22
N PRO A 93 -18.30 -11.64 -8.12
CA PRO A 93 -18.46 -10.88 -6.88
C PRO A 93 -17.09 -10.34 -6.43
N PRO A 94 -16.95 -9.01 -6.22
CA PRO A 94 -15.67 -8.44 -5.79
C PRO A 94 -15.34 -8.86 -4.36
N ILE A 95 -14.05 -9.07 -4.07
CA ILE A 95 -13.55 -9.17 -2.70
C ILE A 95 -13.89 -7.91 -1.88
N GLU A 96 -13.97 -8.07 -0.55
CA GLU A 96 -14.28 -6.97 0.36
C GLU A 96 -13.28 -5.81 0.18
N ASP A 97 -13.76 -4.57 0.19
CA ASP A 97 -12.86 -3.42 0.13
C ASP A 97 -11.99 -3.33 1.38
N LYS A 98 -10.72 -2.96 1.21
CA LYS A 98 -9.75 -2.84 2.31
C LYS A 98 -9.18 -1.43 2.33
N GLN A 99 -9.00 -0.91 3.53
CA GLN A 99 -8.41 0.40 3.76
C GLN A 99 -7.15 0.24 4.62
N LEU A 100 -6.33 1.30 4.67
CA LEU A 100 -5.13 1.30 5.48
C LEU A 100 -5.47 1.30 6.98
N PRO A 101 -5.15 0.25 7.77
CA PRO A 101 -5.41 0.24 9.21
C PRO A 101 -4.47 1.18 9.99
N PHE A 102 -4.85 1.51 11.24
CA PHE A 102 -4.02 2.29 12.17
C PHE A 102 -3.19 1.32 13.03
N GLN A 103 -2.15 0.72 12.44
CA GLN A 103 -1.27 -0.20 13.14
C GLN A 103 0.17 -0.09 12.64
N ILE A 104 1.09 -0.69 13.40
CA ILE A 104 2.47 -0.91 12.95
C ILE A 104 2.49 -2.13 12.03
N PHE A 105 2.91 -1.94 10.79
CA PHE A 105 2.93 -2.99 9.77
C PHE A 105 4.18 -3.86 9.84
N ARG A 106 3.99 -5.14 9.49
CA ARG A 106 5.02 -6.16 9.31
C ARG A 106 4.86 -6.80 7.92
N PRO A 107 5.89 -7.48 7.40
CA PRO A 107 5.79 -8.19 6.12
C PRO A 107 4.61 -9.18 6.07
N LYS A 108 4.25 -9.78 7.21
CA LYS A 108 3.07 -10.65 7.31
C LYS A 108 1.77 -9.94 6.94
N ASP A 109 1.57 -8.70 7.37
CA ASP A 109 0.33 -7.97 7.07
C ASP A 109 0.20 -7.72 5.55
N VAL A 110 1.32 -7.43 4.89
CA VAL A 110 1.35 -7.28 3.43
C VAL A 110 1.08 -8.61 2.73
N TYR A 111 1.70 -9.69 3.21
CA TYR A 111 1.48 -11.04 2.67
C TYR A 111 0.01 -11.45 2.77
N ASP A 112 -0.61 -11.29 3.94
CA ASP A 112 -2.00 -11.69 4.19
C ASP A 112 -2.98 -10.87 3.31
N LEU A 113 -2.65 -9.62 2.98
CA LEU A 113 -3.42 -8.80 2.03
C LEU A 113 -3.27 -9.31 0.58
N LEU A 114 -2.04 -9.63 0.17
CA LEU A 114 -1.78 -10.16 -1.17
C LEU A 114 -2.34 -11.56 -1.38
N GLU A 115 -2.40 -12.39 -0.34
CA GLU A 115 -3.03 -13.71 -0.39
C GLU A 115 -4.53 -13.61 -0.70
N GLN A 116 -5.23 -12.67 -0.06
CA GLN A 116 -6.64 -12.38 -0.38
C GLN A 116 -6.82 -11.85 -1.80
N ALA A 117 -5.92 -10.97 -2.26
CA ALA A 117 -5.95 -10.50 -3.64
C ALA A 117 -5.66 -11.63 -4.66
N ASP A 118 -4.70 -12.51 -4.37
CA ASP A 118 -4.37 -13.65 -5.23
C ASP A 118 -5.53 -14.63 -5.36
N GLN A 119 -6.31 -14.85 -4.29
CA GLN A 119 -7.56 -15.62 -4.36
C GLN A 119 -8.55 -15.00 -5.37
N GLY A 120 -8.70 -13.68 -5.37
CA GLY A 120 -9.52 -12.96 -6.35
C GLY A 120 -9.01 -13.13 -7.78
N LEU A 121 -7.68 -13.08 -7.98
CA LEU A 121 -7.05 -13.31 -9.28
C LEU A 121 -7.21 -14.76 -9.76
N ASN A 122 -7.08 -15.74 -8.86
CA ASN A 122 -7.31 -17.16 -9.15
C ASN A 122 -8.75 -17.41 -9.60
N ALA A 123 -9.74 -16.81 -8.93
CA ALA A 123 -11.14 -16.92 -9.34
C ALA A 123 -11.38 -16.40 -10.76
N ILE A 124 -10.70 -15.32 -11.17
CA ILE A 124 -10.77 -14.78 -12.54
C ILE A 124 -10.16 -15.76 -13.56
N LEU A 125 -9.00 -16.34 -13.23
CA LEU A 125 -8.31 -17.30 -14.09
C LEU A 125 -9.14 -18.58 -14.26
N GLU A 126 -9.66 -19.13 -13.16
CA GLU A 126 -10.51 -20.33 -13.14
C GLU A 126 -11.79 -20.12 -13.97
N ALA A 127 -12.46 -18.97 -13.83
CA ALA A 127 -13.63 -18.61 -14.63
C ALA A 127 -13.34 -18.56 -16.14
N LYS A 128 -12.06 -18.40 -16.52
CA LYS A 128 -11.59 -18.41 -17.91
C LYS A 128 -10.86 -19.70 -18.31
N SER A 129 -10.84 -20.71 -17.44
CA SER A 129 -10.11 -21.96 -17.66
C SER A 129 -8.61 -21.76 -17.94
N ILE A 130 -8.00 -20.76 -17.29
CA ILE A 130 -6.56 -20.48 -17.36
C ILE A 130 -5.89 -21.07 -16.11
N SER A 131 -4.72 -21.67 -16.26
CA SER A 131 -3.97 -22.26 -15.13
C SER A 131 -3.60 -21.21 -14.08
N THR A 132 -3.91 -21.53 -12.82
CA THR A 132 -3.56 -20.75 -11.62
C THR A 132 -2.18 -21.09 -11.07
N GLU A 133 -1.53 -22.16 -11.54
CA GLU A 133 -0.23 -22.61 -11.04
C GLU A 133 0.89 -21.70 -11.55
N ALA A 134 1.51 -20.92 -10.66
CA ALA A 134 2.67 -20.11 -10.98
C ALA A 134 3.95 -20.78 -10.45
N GLU A 135 4.81 -21.25 -11.35
CA GLU A 135 6.16 -21.68 -10.99
C GLU A 135 7.02 -20.44 -10.78
N PHE A 136 7.79 -20.43 -9.69
CA PHE A 136 8.70 -19.33 -9.40
C PHE A 136 9.83 -19.81 -8.49
N GLU A 137 10.98 -19.13 -8.54
CA GLU A 137 12.14 -19.46 -7.71
C GLU A 137 12.06 -18.78 -6.34
N ARG A 138 12.35 -19.53 -5.26
CA ARG A 138 12.32 -18.97 -3.91
C ARG A 138 13.34 -17.83 -3.76
N PRO A 139 12.92 -16.57 -3.55
CA PRO A 139 13.84 -15.46 -3.48
C PRO A 139 14.54 -15.46 -2.13
N LEU A 140 15.75 -14.94 -2.10
CA LEU A 140 16.53 -14.73 -0.88
C LEU A 140 17.03 -13.29 -0.83
N GLY A 141 17.15 -12.76 0.38
CA GLY A 141 17.74 -11.44 0.64
C GLY A 141 16.91 -10.23 0.19
N LYS A 142 15.60 -10.37 -0.01
CA LYS A 142 14.75 -9.26 -0.47
C LYS A 142 14.52 -8.21 0.62
N SER A 143 14.65 -6.95 0.23
CA SER A 143 14.35 -5.76 1.04
C SER A 143 12.90 -5.28 0.85
N GLY A 144 12.45 -4.32 1.66
CA GLY A 144 11.16 -3.67 1.44
C GLY A 144 11.09 -2.91 0.12
N ALA A 145 12.23 -2.37 -0.36
CA ALA A 145 12.31 -1.69 -1.64
C ALA A 145 12.14 -2.67 -2.82
N ASP A 146 12.71 -3.87 -2.73
CA ASP A 146 12.51 -4.92 -3.73
C ASP A 146 11.04 -5.34 -3.82
N VAL A 147 10.39 -5.49 -2.66
CA VAL A 147 8.96 -5.81 -2.60
C VAL A 147 8.12 -4.69 -3.21
N TYR A 148 8.42 -3.43 -2.87
CA TYR A 148 7.72 -2.27 -3.43
C TYR A 148 7.89 -2.20 -4.95
N GLN A 149 9.10 -2.44 -5.47
CA GLN A 149 9.37 -2.47 -6.91
C GLN A 149 8.57 -3.58 -7.59
N SER A 150 8.50 -4.76 -6.99
CA SER A 150 7.69 -5.88 -7.51
C SER A 150 6.20 -5.55 -7.52
N LEU A 151 5.68 -4.91 -6.47
CA LEU A 151 4.30 -4.44 -6.42
C LEU A 151 4.02 -3.34 -7.45
N TRP A 152 4.95 -2.43 -7.68
CA TRP A 152 4.84 -1.41 -8.74
C TRP A 152 4.70 -2.07 -10.12
N LYS A 153 5.55 -3.07 -10.42
CA LYS A 153 5.44 -3.86 -11.66
C LYS A 153 4.10 -4.57 -11.75
N LEU A 154 3.64 -5.19 -10.66
CA LEU A 154 2.32 -5.82 -10.59
C LEU A 154 1.19 -4.84 -10.92
N THR A 155 1.18 -3.64 -10.32
CA THR A 155 0.14 -2.64 -10.59
C THR A 155 0.15 -2.16 -12.04
N ASN A 156 1.32 -2.10 -12.68
CA ASN A 156 1.44 -1.75 -14.10
C ASN A 156 0.94 -2.86 -15.01
N VAL A 157 1.28 -4.12 -14.73
CA VAL A 157 0.73 -5.27 -15.46
C VAL A 157 -0.79 -5.29 -15.32
N LEU A 158 -1.31 -5.13 -14.10
CA LEU A 158 -2.75 -5.07 -13.84
C LEU A 158 -3.44 -3.88 -14.53
N SER A 159 -2.73 -2.77 -14.78
CA SER A 159 -3.29 -1.58 -15.43
C SER A 159 -3.85 -1.85 -16.84
N VAL A 160 -3.33 -2.86 -17.53
CA VAL A 160 -3.80 -3.33 -18.85
C VAL A 160 -5.16 -4.05 -18.76
N LEU A 161 -5.47 -4.60 -17.60
CA LEU A 161 -6.67 -5.38 -17.32
C LEU A 161 -7.74 -4.56 -16.59
N ALA A 162 -7.32 -3.73 -15.63
CA ALA A 162 -8.15 -2.82 -14.85
C ALA A 162 -7.47 -1.44 -14.82
N PRO A 163 -8.14 -0.35 -15.27
CA PRO A 163 -7.54 0.97 -15.35
C PRO A 163 -6.86 1.41 -14.05
N PRO A 164 -5.69 2.08 -14.13
CA PRO A 164 -5.06 2.65 -12.94
C PRO A 164 -5.90 3.82 -12.39
N PRO A 165 -5.61 4.29 -11.16
CA PRO A 165 -6.26 5.46 -10.58
C PRO A 165 -6.16 6.69 -11.49
N ASP A 166 -7.26 7.43 -11.59
CA ASP A 166 -7.35 8.63 -12.40
C ASP A 166 -7.14 9.93 -11.58
N ILE A 167 -7.37 11.08 -12.23
CA ILE A 167 -7.24 12.39 -11.58
C ILE A 167 -8.28 12.63 -10.48
N GLY A 168 -9.47 12.06 -10.61
CA GLY A 168 -10.51 12.11 -9.60
C GLY A 168 -10.16 11.25 -8.38
N ASP A 169 -9.60 10.06 -8.59
CA ASP A 169 -9.08 9.21 -7.52
C ASP A 169 -7.90 9.85 -6.80
N THR A 170 -7.01 10.50 -7.55
CA THR A 170 -5.92 11.30 -6.99
C THR A 170 -6.46 12.45 -6.13
N GLN A 171 -7.48 13.18 -6.61
CA GLN A 171 -8.12 14.26 -5.84
C GLN A 171 -8.71 13.75 -4.52
N LYS A 172 -9.33 12.55 -4.52
CA LYS A 172 -9.83 11.90 -3.30
C LYS A 172 -8.70 11.61 -2.31
N GLN A 173 -7.55 11.09 -2.77
CA GLN A 173 -6.39 10.85 -1.90
C GLN A 173 -5.90 12.15 -1.25
N PHE A 174 -5.77 13.22 -2.01
CA PHE A 174 -5.33 14.52 -1.47
C PHE A 174 -6.33 15.09 -0.45
N LYS A 175 -7.64 14.95 -0.69
CA LYS A 175 -8.65 15.37 0.28
C LYS A 175 -8.61 14.51 1.54
N LEU A 176 -8.40 13.21 1.40
CA LEU A 176 -8.23 12.32 2.54
C LEU A 176 -7.00 12.70 3.38
N ILE A 177 -5.88 13.07 2.77
CA ILE A 177 -4.70 13.61 3.46
C ILE A 177 -5.06 14.86 4.28
N GLU A 178 -5.76 15.83 3.67
CA GLU A 178 -6.20 17.06 4.36
C GLU A 178 -7.07 16.72 5.58
N ASP A 179 -8.07 15.85 5.41
CA ASP A 179 -9.00 15.48 6.48
C ASP A 179 -8.30 14.69 7.61
N GLU A 180 -7.40 13.77 7.26
CA GLU A 180 -6.61 13.01 8.23
C GLU A 180 -5.63 13.91 9.02
N LEU A 181 -5.04 14.93 8.40
CA LEU A 181 -4.24 15.94 9.09
C LEU A 181 -5.08 16.77 10.06
N ARG A 182 -6.30 17.16 9.69
CA ARG A 182 -7.23 17.85 10.61
C ARG A 182 -7.62 16.98 11.80
N LEU A 183 -7.87 15.69 11.58
CA LEU A 183 -8.16 14.76 12.67
C LEU A 183 -6.98 14.63 13.62
N LEU A 184 -5.77 14.49 13.07
CA LEU A 184 -4.55 14.44 13.87
C LEU A 184 -4.36 15.72 14.68
N ALA A 185 -4.57 16.90 14.06
CA ALA A 185 -4.49 18.18 14.75
C ALA A 185 -5.46 18.25 15.93
N ARG A 186 -6.71 17.85 15.75
CA ARG A 186 -7.72 17.82 16.82
C ARG A 186 -7.35 16.84 17.93
N ALA A 187 -6.92 15.63 17.57
CA ALA A 187 -6.53 14.60 18.54
C ALA A 187 -5.34 15.02 19.40
N GLN A 188 -4.41 15.80 18.82
CA GLN A 188 -3.22 16.32 19.49
C GLN A 188 -3.40 17.74 20.05
N ASN A 189 -4.62 18.30 20.00
CA ASN A 189 -4.93 19.68 20.41
C ASN A 189 -4.04 20.76 19.75
N LEU A 190 -3.60 20.51 18.52
CA LEU A 190 -2.81 21.45 17.75
C LEU A 190 -3.69 22.56 17.22
N LYS A 191 -3.25 23.81 17.41
CA LYS A 191 -3.89 24.98 16.81
C LYS A 191 -3.44 25.08 15.35
N PHE A 192 -4.41 25.34 14.47
CA PHE A 192 -4.14 25.63 13.07
C PHE A 192 -5.13 26.65 12.53
N ILE A 193 -4.74 27.31 11.45
CA ILE A 193 -5.53 28.25 10.68
C ILE A 193 -6.06 27.49 9.46
N GLU A 194 -7.36 27.59 9.20
CA GLU A 194 -7.95 26.96 8.02
C GLU A 194 -7.36 27.59 6.74
N PRO A 195 -6.81 26.77 5.83
CA PRO A 195 -6.27 27.25 4.56
C PRO A 195 -7.33 27.97 3.72
N GLN A 196 -6.94 29.03 3.02
CA GLN A 196 -7.84 29.73 2.12
C GLN A 196 -8.12 28.91 0.85
N LYS A 197 -9.35 29.00 0.34
CA LYS A 197 -9.72 28.39 -0.93
C LYS A 197 -9.21 29.25 -2.08
N ASN A 198 -8.02 28.93 -2.56
CA ASN A 198 -7.41 29.58 -3.71
C ASN A 198 -7.76 28.84 -5.02
N GLN A 199 -7.97 29.62 -6.08
CA GLN A 199 -8.08 29.10 -7.44
C GLN A 199 -6.75 29.31 -8.15
N TYR A 200 -6.37 28.32 -8.97
CA TYR A 200 -5.14 28.35 -9.75
C TYR A 200 -5.48 28.01 -11.20
N SER A 201 -4.71 28.58 -12.13
CA SER A 201 -4.76 28.25 -13.56
C SER A 201 -3.41 27.71 -14.02
N ASP A 202 -3.43 27.05 -15.18
CA ASP A 202 -2.24 26.65 -15.95
C ASP A 202 -1.23 25.80 -15.16
N LYS A 203 -1.73 24.96 -14.25
CA LYS A 203 -0.89 24.04 -13.47
C LYS A 203 -0.60 22.76 -14.23
N SER A 204 0.66 22.37 -14.16
CA SER A 204 1.17 21.12 -14.68
C SER A 204 1.26 20.06 -13.59
N ILE A 205 1.40 18.80 -14.00
CA ILE A 205 1.65 17.69 -13.07
C ILE A 205 2.96 17.89 -12.28
N ARG A 206 3.95 18.57 -12.86
CA ARG A 206 5.20 18.92 -12.18
C ARG A 206 4.96 19.85 -11.00
N ASP A 207 4.05 20.83 -11.14
CA ASP A 207 3.69 21.73 -10.04
C ASP A 207 3.02 20.98 -8.88
N VAL A 208 2.14 20.03 -9.20
CA VAL A 208 1.50 19.15 -8.21
C VAL A 208 2.54 18.30 -7.47
N MET A 209 3.45 17.65 -8.21
CA MET A 209 4.50 16.81 -7.63
C MET A 209 5.46 17.62 -6.75
N LEU A 210 5.82 18.84 -7.16
CA LEU A 210 6.68 19.71 -6.36
C LEU A 210 6.01 20.13 -5.05
N ALA A 211 4.72 20.48 -5.09
CA ALA A 211 3.96 20.80 -3.88
C ALA A 211 3.88 19.59 -2.94
N LEU A 212 3.55 18.41 -3.47
CA LEU A 212 3.49 17.17 -2.70
C LEU A 212 4.83 16.79 -2.07
N TYR A 213 5.93 16.97 -2.80
CA TYR A 213 7.30 16.76 -2.28
C TYR A 213 7.62 17.70 -1.12
N GLN A 214 7.22 18.98 -1.21
CA GLN A 214 7.35 19.94 -0.12
C GLN A 214 6.50 19.55 1.09
N ASP A 215 5.26 19.10 0.85
CA ASP A 215 4.33 18.68 1.90
C ASP A 215 4.87 17.47 2.67
N TYR A 216 5.52 16.54 1.98
CA TYR A 216 6.17 15.39 2.62
C TYR A 216 7.33 15.84 3.54
N HIS A 217 8.16 16.81 3.12
CA HIS A 217 9.19 17.38 4.01
C HIS A 217 8.58 18.07 5.24
N LEU A 218 7.47 18.80 5.06
CA LEU A 218 6.76 19.41 6.18
C LEU A 218 6.14 18.37 7.11
N LEU A 219 5.60 17.27 6.57
CA LEU A 219 5.13 16.12 7.35
C LEU A 219 6.27 15.51 8.17
N GLY A 220 7.46 15.35 7.60
CA GLY A 220 8.65 14.90 8.32
C GLY A 220 9.06 15.83 9.47
N ARG A 221 8.86 17.15 9.33
CA ARG A 221 9.05 18.10 10.44
C ARG A 221 7.96 17.96 11.51
N LEU A 222 6.71 17.75 11.10
CA LEU A 222 5.60 17.55 12.04
C LEU A 222 5.81 16.27 12.85
N GLN A 223 6.24 15.19 12.20
CA GLN A 223 6.61 13.93 12.86
C GLN A 223 7.66 14.17 13.95
N ARG A 224 8.76 14.89 13.65
CA ARG A 224 9.79 15.23 14.66
C ARG A 224 9.21 16.01 15.84
N ASN A 225 8.37 17.01 15.58
CA ASN A 225 7.77 17.82 16.65
C ASN A 225 6.80 17.00 17.53
N LEU A 226 6.22 15.94 16.99
CA LEU A 226 5.34 15.00 17.69
C LEU A 226 6.09 13.78 18.25
N GLU A 227 7.44 13.82 18.26
CA GLU A 227 8.29 12.72 18.75
C GLU A 227 8.06 11.38 18.03
N VAL A 228 7.61 11.44 16.77
CA VAL A 228 7.49 10.30 15.88
C VAL A 228 8.71 10.27 14.95
N GLU A 229 9.28 9.07 14.75
CA GLU A 229 10.41 8.89 13.84
C GLU A 229 10.07 9.40 12.44
N PRO A 230 10.80 10.38 11.90
CA PRO A 230 10.47 10.99 10.62
C PRO A 230 10.91 10.10 9.45
N THR A 231 10.14 10.14 8.37
CA THR A 231 10.54 9.53 7.10
C THR A 231 11.03 10.58 6.12
N SER A 232 11.92 10.15 5.22
CA SER A 232 12.39 11.00 4.13
C SER A 232 11.45 10.90 2.95
N PRO A 233 11.19 12.01 2.24
CA PRO A 233 10.44 11.95 1.01
C PRO A 233 11.20 11.17 -0.04
N GLU A 234 10.42 10.52 -0.90
CA GLU A 234 10.95 9.80 -2.04
C GLU A 234 11.51 10.76 -3.09
N ALA A 235 12.49 10.30 -3.86
CA ALA A 235 12.95 11.04 -5.02
C ALA A 235 11.79 11.17 -6.02
N ILE A 236 11.61 12.37 -6.60
CA ILE A 236 10.68 12.56 -7.70
C ILE A 236 11.18 11.71 -8.89
N PRO A 237 10.33 10.88 -9.52
CA PRO A 237 10.74 10.07 -10.66
C PRO A 237 11.40 10.90 -11.76
N SER A 238 12.46 10.35 -12.35
CA SER A 238 13.09 10.94 -13.54
C SER A 238 12.24 10.63 -14.78
N GLY A 239 12.03 11.63 -15.64
CA GLY A 239 11.31 11.46 -16.91
C GLY A 239 10.00 12.24 -16.97
N ALA A 240 9.06 11.74 -17.76
CA ALA A 240 7.73 12.34 -17.90
C ALA A 240 6.88 11.98 -16.67
N LEU A 241 6.44 13.00 -15.94
CA LEU A 241 5.57 12.83 -14.78
C LEU A 241 4.12 12.61 -15.22
N THR A 242 3.40 11.81 -14.45
CA THR A 242 2.03 11.37 -14.71
C THR A 242 1.14 11.60 -13.50
N VAL A 243 -0.18 11.50 -13.70
CA VAL A 243 -1.15 11.54 -12.59
C VAL A 243 -0.94 10.37 -11.63
N LEU A 244 -0.51 9.21 -12.15
CA LEU A 244 -0.22 8.04 -11.33
C LEU A 244 0.96 8.30 -10.38
N ASP A 245 1.97 9.07 -10.80
CA ASP A 245 3.08 9.45 -9.91
C ASP A 245 2.59 10.33 -8.74
N ALA A 246 1.64 11.24 -9.01
CA ALA A 246 1.01 12.05 -7.95
C ALA A 246 0.12 11.22 -7.04
N TYR A 247 -0.59 10.23 -7.59
CA TYR A 247 -1.35 9.26 -6.80
C TYR A 247 -0.46 8.45 -5.87
N ASP A 248 0.62 7.86 -6.39
CA ASP A 248 1.57 7.05 -5.64
C ASP A 248 2.27 7.90 -4.55
N GLY A 249 2.65 9.14 -4.86
CA GLY A 249 3.20 10.06 -3.86
C GLY A 249 2.20 10.38 -2.74
N ALA A 250 0.94 10.67 -3.09
CA ALA A 250 -0.12 10.93 -2.11
C ALA A 250 -0.41 9.70 -1.26
N ARG A 251 -0.35 8.51 -1.87
CA ARG A 251 -0.48 7.23 -1.20
C ARG A 251 0.58 7.03 -0.13
N SER A 252 1.84 7.35 -0.45
CA SER A 252 2.94 7.34 0.51
C SER A 252 2.73 8.34 1.65
N VAL A 253 2.31 9.59 1.36
CA VAL A 253 1.99 10.59 2.39
C VAL A 253 0.90 10.10 3.35
N LEU A 254 -0.18 9.53 2.81
CA LEU A 254 -1.26 8.97 3.63
C LEU A 254 -0.77 7.79 4.49
N ALA A 255 0.10 6.95 3.94
CA ALA A 255 0.72 5.85 4.69
C ALA A 255 1.55 6.34 5.88
N GLU A 256 2.24 7.46 5.72
CA GLU A 256 3.00 8.10 6.81
C GLU A 256 2.10 8.75 7.86
N ILE A 257 0.99 9.37 7.45
CA ILE A 257 0.01 9.92 8.39
C ILE A 257 -0.61 8.80 9.24
N HIS A 258 -0.97 7.66 8.63
CA HIS A 258 -1.50 6.52 9.37
C HIS A 258 -0.46 5.90 10.32
N ARG A 259 0.81 5.79 9.90
CA ARG A 259 1.91 5.34 10.78
C ARG A 259 2.10 6.30 11.96
N MET A 260 2.05 7.60 11.71
CA MET A 260 2.12 8.64 12.74
C MET A 260 0.95 8.51 13.72
N LYS A 261 -0.27 8.36 13.22
CA LYS A 261 -1.46 8.16 14.06
C LYS A 261 -1.39 6.88 14.90
N ALA A 262 -0.92 5.77 14.32
CA ALA A 262 -0.70 4.53 15.06
C ALA A 262 0.32 4.74 16.19
N SER A 263 1.41 5.46 15.92
CA SER A 263 2.43 5.79 16.94
C SER A 263 1.89 6.67 18.07
N LEU A 264 0.91 7.52 17.75
CA LEU A 264 0.24 8.42 18.69
C LEU A 264 -1.05 7.82 19.32
N ASN A 265 -1.37 6.55 19.04
CA ASN A 265 -2.59 5.87 19.48
C ASN A 265 -3.89 6.61 19.05
N ILE A 266 -3.92 7.15 17.84
CA ILE A 266 -5.09 7.81 17.25
C ILE A 266 -5.80 6.85 16.29
N GLU A 267 -6.97 6.35 16.68
CA GLU A 267 -7.72 5.35 15.89
C GLU A 267 -8.87 5.94 15.06
N GLN A 268 -9.15 7.24 15.22
CA GLN A 268 -10.22 7.93 14.49
C GLN A 268 -9.96 7.88 12.99
N ARG A 269 -10.98 7.80 12.13
CA ARG A 269 -10.83 7.78 10.67
C ARG A 269 -11.63 8.90 10.03
N SER A 270 -11.08 9.52 8.99
CA SER A 270 -11.85 10.42 8.13
C SER A 270 -12.84 9.64 7.28
N LEU A 271 -14.02 10.21 7.04
CA LEU A 271 -14.95 9.63 6.08
C LEU A 271 -14.34 9.68 4.68
N ALA A 272 -14.60 8.65 3.87
CA ALA A 272 -14.13 8.62 2.49
C ALA A 272 -14.68 9.85 1.74
N PRO A 273 -13.79 10.68 1.15
CA PRO A 273 -14.23 11.91 0.51
C PRO A 273 -15.07 11.60 -0.74
N SER A 274 -16.14 12.37 -0.93
CA SER A 274 -16.86 12.38 -2.19
C SER A 274 -15.96 12.93 -3.31
N GLY A 275 -16.07 12.35 -4.51
CA GLY A 275 -15.37 12.82 -5.69
C GLY A 275 -15.84 14.21 -6.11
N GLU A 276 -14.92 15.02 -6.64
CA GLU A 276 -15.27 16.28 -7.29
C GLU A 276 -15.55 16.05 -8.78
N ALA A 277 -16.67 16.56 -9.29
CA ALA A 277 -17.10 16.33 -10.67
C ALA A 277 -16.13 16.88 -11.73
N ASN A 278 -15.25 17.82 -11.36
CA ASN A 278 -14.35 18.54 -12.28
C ASN A 278 -12.88 18.51 -11.79
N ALA A 279 -12.39 17.33 -11.38
CA ALA A 279 -10.99 17.16 -11.01
C ALA A 279 -10.06 17.52 -12.20
N SER A 280 -9.04 18.34 -11.92
CA SER A 280 -8.07 18.86 -12.90
C SER A 280 -6.71 19.04 -12.23
N LEU A 281 -5.65 19.28 -13.01
CA LEU A 281 -4.32 19.56 -12.45
C LEU A 281 -4.33 20.84 -11.58
N ASN A 282 -5.19 21.81 -11.94
CA ASN A 282 -5.42 23.01 -11.15
C ASN A 282 -6.07 22.68 -9.79
N SER A 283 -7.06 21.79 -9.75
CA SER A 283 -7.71 21.40 -8.49
C SER A 283 -6.80 20.55 -7.62
N LEU A 284 -6.00 19.66 -8.23
CA LEU A 284 -4.99 18.88 -7.51
C LEU A 284 -3.95 19.80 -6.88
N TYR A 285 -3.41 20.74 -7.65
CA TYR A 285 -2.45 21.72 -7.14
C TYR A 285 -3.07 22.60 -6.04
N ALA A 286 -4.32 23.04 -6.21
CA ALA A 286 -5.04 23.80 -5.19
C ALA A 286 -5.14 23.01 -3.88
N GLN A 287 -5.44 21.71 -3.98
CA GLN A 287 -5.57 20.84 -2.83
C GLN A 287 -4.22 20.54 -2.17
N ALA A 288 -3.16 20.31 -2.95
CA ALA A 288 -1.79 20.22 -2.46
C ALA A 288 -1.41 21.48 -1.66
N LYS A 289 -1.71 22.67 -2.21
CA LYS A 289 -1.47 23.94 -1.50
C LYS A 289 -2.24 24.08 -0.19
N LYS A 290 -3.46 23.55 -0.07
CA LYS A 290 -4.16 23.52 1.23
C LYS A 290 -3.45 22.63 2.24
N ILE A 291 -3.02 21.44 1.81
CA ILE A 291 -2.25 20.52 2.66
C ILE A 291 -0.96 21.20 3.14
N HIS A 292 -0.25 21.86 2.22
CA HIS A 292 0.93 22.66 2.51
C HIS A 292 0.69 23.71 3.59
N ASP A 293 -0.31 24.57 3.38
CA ASP A 293 -0.60 25.69 4.28
C ASP A 293 -1.09 25.18 5.64
N LEU A 294 -1.85 24.08 5.66
CA LEU A 294 -2.24 23.38 6.89
C LEU A 294 -1.02 22.86 7.66
N LEU A 295 -0.08 22.19 7.00
CA LEU A 295 1.15 21.68 7.62
C LEU A 295 2.02 22.82 8.17
N ILE A 296 2.18 23.92 7.44
CA ILE A 296 2.89 25.12 7.94
C ILE A 296 2.21 25.66 9.20
N SER A 297 0.87 25.76 9.19
CA SER A 297 0.12 26.28 10.31
C SER A 297 0.25 25.38 11.54
N LEU A 298 0.18 24.06 11.37
CA LEU A 298 0.39 23.09 12.45
C LEU A 298 1.78 23.22 13.07
N LEU A 299 2.82 23.34 12.25
CA LEU A 299 4.19 23.53 12.72
C LEU A 299 4.35 24.85 13.50
N SER A 300 3.71 25.92 13.05
CA SER A 300 3.75 27.23 13.71
C SER A 300 2.96 27.25 15.01
N GLY A 301 1.90 26.43 15.11
CA GLY A 301 1.12 26.26 16.34
C GLY A 301 1.85 25.51 17.46
N MET A 302 2.99 24.86 17.15
CA MET A 302 3.77 24.05 18.10
C MET A 302 4.98 24.77 18.68
N THR A 303 5.38 25.93 18.16
CA THR A 303 6.44 26.72 18.79
C THR A 303 5.94 27.28 20.12
N PRO A 304 6.65 27.06 21.25
CA PRO A 304 6.30 27.70 22.50
C PRO A 304 6.30 29.21 22.32
N ALA A 305 5.32 29.90 22.89
CA ALA A 305 5.39 31.34 23.04
C ALA A 305 6.70 31.66 23.78
N GLY A 306 7.63 32.29 23.09
CA GLY A 306 8.91 32.72 23.66
C GLY A 306 8.73 33.71 24.79
#